data_AF-A0A8H5M519-F1
#
_entry.id   AF-A0A8H5M519-F1
#
_cell.length_a   1.000
_cell.length_b   1.000
_cell.length_c   1.000
_cell.angle_alpha   90.00
_cell.angle_beta   90.00
_cell.angle_gamma   90.00
#
_symmetry.space_group_name_H-M   'P 1'
#
loop_
_entity.id
_entity.type
_entity.pdbx_description
1 polymer ?
#
loop_
_entity_poly.entity_id
_entity_poly.type
_entity_poly.pdbx_seq_one_letter_code
_entity_poly.pdbx_strand_id
1 'polypeptide(L)'
;MVAIRLRHPAGVSTIQVALDRDGFTVQDLQQEIYAATKILPSRQNLKAGYPPHALTIIPELPIESLGLKAGEQIIVSELPDSAAGSSAAVPPSATMNHGSNPFYSASQVLETRAPVPVPAPASSFRPPPAQSNGPDYVETDGGVLIHRIVPDDNSCLFSAVSLLFEQSIDKAPEMRKIVAEGIRNSPEIYNEAILGMPPDKYIATILKPSTWGGAIELTILAAHYRTEIASIDVETGRIDQFAPPDGGAGGMRCILVYSGIHYDAATLAPMPEAPGEWHQAMFPVTSSDDQDAVMIAAKKLAAVLRGKKAYTNTATFDLKCEVCGQGLKGEKDARAHAEQTGHVRFGEY
;
A
#
# COMPACT_ATOMS: atom_id res chain seq x y z
N MET A 1 34.52 14.01 10.59
CA MET A 1 33.25 14.78 10.38
C MET A 1 32.52 14.25 9.16
N VAL A 2 31.27 13.87 9.33
CA VAL A 2 30.43 13.21 8.32
C VAL A 2 29.09 13.94 8.25
N ALA A 3 28.62 14.23 7.04
CA ALA A 3 27.30 14.80 6.84
C ALA A 3 26.22 13.75 7.11
N ILE A 4 25.32 14.04 8.05
CA ILE A 4 24.14 13.23 8.36
C ILE A 4 22.90 14.04 8.03
N ARG A 5 22.00 13.46 7.23
CA ARG A 5 20.75 14.10 6.84
C ARG A 5 19.69 13.82 7.91
N LEU A 6 19.08 14.88 8.44
CA LEU A 6 17.98 14.80 9.38
C LEU A 6 16.65 15.06 8.66
N ARG A 7 15.66 14.18 8.86
CA ARG A 7 14.25 14.47 8.57
C ARG A 7 13.52 14.73 9.87
N HIS A 8 12.95 15.91 10.05
CA HIS A 8 12.24 16.32 11.27
C HIS A 8 10.93 17.03 10.91
N PRO A 9 10.01 17.27 11.86
CA PRO A 9 8.69 17.85 11.58
C PRO A 9 8.73 19.21 10.87
N ALA A 10 9.76 20.01 11.14
CA ALA A 10 10.00 21.30 10.49
C ALA A 10 10.72 21.22 9.12
N GLY A 11 10.98 20.02 8.60
CA GLY A 11 11.60 19.81 7.28
C GLY A 11 12.86 18.96 7.32
N VAL A 12 13.82 19.29 6.45
CA VAL A 12 15.08 18.54 6.33
C VAL A 12 16.25 19.46 6.63
N SER A 13 17.17 19.00 7.44
CA SER A 13 18.44 19.67 7.73
C SER A 13 19.59 18.69 7.58
N THR A 14 20.82 19.21 7.46
CA THR A 14 22.03 18.38 7.43
C THR A 14 22.94 18.86 8.55
N ILE A 15 23.36 17.94 9.41
CA ILE A 15 24.32 18.21 10.49
C ILE A 15 25.65 17.55 10.15
N GLN A 16 26.73 18.09 10.71
CA GLN A 16 28.08 17.51 10.59
C GLN A 16 28.40 16.79 11.89
N VAL A 17 28.59 15.48 11.83
CA VAL A 17 28.79 14.62 13.01
C VAL A 17 30.19 14.01 12.98
N ALA A 18 30.89 14.05 14.11
CA ALA A 18 32.22 13.48 14.24
C ALA A 18 32.15 11.97 14.56
N LEU A 19 31.67 11.17 13.60
CA LEU A 19 31.56 9.70 13.78
C LEU A 19 32.90 9.00 14.04
N ASP A 20 34.01 9.66 13.68
CA ASP A 20 35.39 9.16 13.70
C ASP A 20 36.23 9.71 14.87
N ARG A 21 35.63 10.48 15.78
CA ARG A 21 36.35 11.13 16.89
C ARG A 21 36.19 10.35 18.19
N ASP A 22 37.32 9.95 18.78
CA ASP A 22 37.37 9.35 20.11
C ASP A 22 36.65 10.25 21.13
N GLY A 23 35.67 9.69 21.83
CA GLY A 23 34.90 10.35 22.89
C GLY A 23 33.65 11.11 22.42
N PHE A 24 33.25 11.04 21.14
CA PHE A 24 31.96 11.57 20.70
C PHE A 24 30.81 10.61 21.10
N THR A 25 29.89 11.10 21.91
CA THR A 25 28.83 10.30 22.54
C THR A 25 27.48 10.44 21.84
N VAL A 26 26.54 9.56 22.18
CA VAL A 26 25.14 9.71 21.77
C VAL A 26 24.54 11.01 22.29
N GLN A 27 24.92 11.47 23.49
CA GLN A 27 24.51 12.76 24.03
C GLN A 27 24.95 13.93 23.13
N ASP A 28 26.18 13.89 22.61
CA ASP A 28 26.69 14.93 21.70
C ASP A 28 25.89 14.98 20.39
N LEU A 29 25.53 13.82 19.83
CA LEU A 29 24.61 13.75 18.67
C LEU A 29 23.26 14.39 19.00
N GLN A 30 22.68 14.10 20.17
CA GLN A 30 21.39 14.68 20.56
C GLN A 30 21.46 16.21 20.70
N GLN A 31 22.61 16.76 21.13
CA GLN A 31 22.83 18.21 21.20
C GLN A 31 22.92 18.84 19.80
N GLU A 32 23.61 18.20 18.86
CA GLU A 32 23.66 18.65 17.45
C GLU A 32 22.26 18.63 16.79
N ILE A 33 21.47 17.58 17.06
CA ILE A 33 20.09 17.48 16.59
C ILE A 33 19.23 18.58 17.23
N TYR A 34 19.40 18.86 18.52
CA TYR A 34 18.70 19.97 19.19
C TYR A 34 19.07 21.33 18.57
N ALA A 35 20.35 21.56 18.28
CA ALA A 35 20.80 22.80 17.67
C ALA A 35 20.09 23.07 16.32
N ALA A 36 19.93 22.02 15.50
CA ALA A 36 19.30 22.07 14.18
C ALA A 36 17.76 22.06 14.21
N THR A 37 17.14 21.30 15.11
CA THR A 37 15.68 21.02 15.09
C THR A 37 14.89 21.73 16.18
N LYS A 38 15.57 22.22 17.22
CA LYS A 38 14.99 22.74 18.47
C LYS A 38 14.17 21.72 19.29
N ILE A 39 14.23 20.44 18.94
CA ILE A 39 13.63 19.34 19.72
C ILE A 39 14.58 18.95 20.85
N LEU A 40 14.15 19.08 22.11
CA LEU A 40 14.98 18.79 23.29
C LEU A 40 15.50 17.34 23.26
N PRO A 41 16.74 17.06 23.71
CA PRO A 41 17.30 15.69 23.75
C PRO A 41 16.37 14.63 24.36
N SER A 42 15.68 14.97 25.46
CA SER A 42 14.72 14.09 26.13
C SER A 42 13.45 13.79 25.34
N ARG A 43 13.16 14.59 24.29
CA ARG A 43 12.01 14.42 23.41
C ARG A 43 12.38 13.90 22.02
N GLN A 44 13.65 13.65 21.75
CA GLN A 44 14.08 13.16 20.45
C GLN A 44 13.82 11.65 20.35
N ASN A 45 12.94 11.25 19.44
CA ASN A 45 12.84 9.87 18.98
C ASN A 45 13.54 9.76 17.61
N LEU A 46 14.58 8.93 17.55
CA LEU A 46 15.47 8.80 16.39
C LEU A 46 15.27 7.44 15.71
N LYS A 47 15.13 7.44 14.38
CA LYS A 47 15.11 6.23 13.54
C LYS A 47 16.14 6.33 12.42
N ALA A 48 16.76 5.22 12.05
CA ALA A 48 17.71 5.14 10.93
C ALA A 48 17.59 3.80 10.19
N GLY A 49 18.31 3.64 9.07
CA GLY A 49 18.25 2.45 8.22
C GLY A 49 17.07 2.40 7.23
N TYR A 50 17.08 1.38 6.37
CA TYR A 50 15.97 1.02 5.50
C TYR A 50 15.64 -0.48 5.64
N PRO A 51 14.44 -0.84 6.12
CA PRO A 51 13.39 0.07 6.61
C PRO A 51 13.79 0.84 7.89
N PRO A 52 13.23 2.02 8.18
CA PRO A 52 13.62 2.81 9.35
C PRO A 52 13.30 2.10 10.67
N HIS A 53 14.34 1.77 11.43
CA HIS A 53 14.23 1.16 12.74
C HIS A 53 14.53 2.18 13.85
N ALA A 54 13.87 2.03 15.00
CA ALA A 54 14.12 2.89 16.16
C ALA A 54 15.51 2.64 16.73
N LEU A 55 16.26 3.72 16.95
CA LEU A 55 17.57 3.67 17.58
C LEU A 55 17.41 3.61 19.09
N THR A 56 18.15 2.71 19.74
CA THR A 56 18.25 2.67 21.19
C THR A 56 19.18 3.79 21.67
N ILE A 57 18.61 4.84 22.24
CA ILE A 57 19.34 6.03 22.69
C ILE A 57 19.79 5.85 24.13
N ILE A 58 21.10 5.69 24.33
CA ILE A 58 21.74 5.67 25.66
C ILE A 58 22.82 6.77 25.63
N PRO A 59 22.58 7.93 26.27
CA PRO A 59 23.40 9.14 26.12
C PRO A 59 24.91 8.94 26.34
N GLU A 60 25.28 8.06 27.26
CA GLU A 60 26.64 7.81 27.73
C GLU A 60 27.43 6.86 26.83
N LEU A 61 26.78 6.22 25.85
CA LEU A 61 27.45 5.31 24.92
C LEU A 61 28.19 6.07 23.80
N PRO A 62 29.26 5.48 23.24
CA PRO A 62 29.88 5.98 22.02
C PRO A 62 28.89 5.97 20.85
N ILE A 63 29.02 6.94 19.94
CA ILE A 63 28.12 7.07 18.77
C ILE A 63 28.07 5.83 17.88
N GLU A 64 29.14 5.05 17.85
CA GLU A 64 29.26 3.76 17.15
C GLU A 64 28.21 2.74 17.59
N SER A 65 27.70 2.84 18.84
CA SER A 65 26.66 1.95 19.34
C SER A 65 25.33 2.08 18.59
N LEU A 66 25.13 3.18 17.85
CA LEU A 66 23.94 3.38 17.01
C LEU A 66 24.08 2.77 15.60
N GLY A 67 25.26 2.28 15.22
CA GLY A 67 25.49 1.63 13.93
C GLY A 67 25.35 2.55 12.71
N LEU A 68 25.43 3.87 12.90
CA LEU A 68 25.23 4.89 11.86
C LEU A 68 26.38 4.91 10.84
N LYS A 69 26.04 4.97 9.55
CA LYS A 69 27.00 5.06 8.43
C LYS A 69 27.02 6.46 7.81
N ALA A 70 28.10 6.76 7.10
CA ALA A 70 28.21 8.00 6.35
C ALA A 70 27.17 8.10 5.23
N GLY A 71 26.48 9.24 5.14
CA GLY A 71 25.40 9.46 4.18
C GLY A 71 24.05 8.86 4.60
N GLU A 72 23.97 8.27 5.79
CA GLU A 72 22.73 7.75 6.34
C GLU A 72 21.80 8.89 6.77
N GLN A 73 20.50 8.60 6.73
CA GLN A 73 19.46 9.53 7.08
C GLN A 73 18.84 9.16 8.43
N ILE A 74 18.77 10.13 9.33
CA ILE A 74 18.09 9.99 10.61
C ILE A 74 16.72 10.67 10.52
N ILE A 75 15.67 9.97 10.90
CA ILE A 75 14.34 10.52 11.12
C ILE A 75 14.24 10.91 12.59
N VAL A 76 13.95 12.18 12.85
CA VAL A 76 13.77 12.77 14.18
C VAL A 76 12.28 13.08 14.34
N SER A 77 11.64 12.56 15.37
CA SER A 77 10.29 12.95 15.78
C SER A 77 10.28 13.43 17.22
N GLU A 78 9.44 14.41 17.55
CA GLU A 78 9.28 14.92 18.90
C GLU A 78 8.29 14.04 19.69
N LEU A 79 8.70 13.57 20.86
CA LEU A 79 7.82 12.91 21.83
C LEU A 79 6.99 13.98 22.57
N PRO A 80 5.68 13.75 22.79
CA PRO A 80 4.82 14.68 23.51
C PRO A 80 5.24 14.82 24.98
N ASP A 81 4.95 15.98 25.57
CA ASP A 81 5.22 16.27 26.98
C ASP A 81 4.47 15.32 27.90
N SER A 82 5.18 14.32 28.40
CA SER A 82 4.79 13.59 29.59
C SER A 82 5.76 13.98 30.70
N ALA A 83 5.24 14.72 31.68
CA ALA A 83 5.95 15.06 32.90
C ALA A 83 6.57 13.82 33.53
N ALA A 84 7.80 13.98 34.02
CA ALA A 84 8.65 12.96 34.57
C ALA A 84 7.98 12.11 35.67
N GLY A 85 8.26 10.80 35.62
CA GLY A 85 8.43 9.96 36.80
C GLY A 85 7.23 9.13 37.24
N SER A 86 7.25 7.83 36.94
CA SER A 86 7.26 6.80 38.00
C SER A 86 7.61 5.42 37.47
N SER A 87 8.62 4.88 38.12
CA SER A 87 9.13 3.52 38.25
C SER A 87 8.34 2.34 37.67
N ALA A 88 9.13 1.41 37.14
CA ALA A 88 8.85 0.01 36.93
C ALA A 88 7.74 -0.57 37.83
N ALA A 89 6.69 -1.07 37.19
CA ALA A 89 5.79 -2.05 37.74
C ALA A 89 5.74 -3.24 36.79
N VAL A 90 6.44 -4.31 37.19
CA VAL A 90 6.33 -5.65 36.62
C VAL A 90 4.90 -6.15 36.82
N PRO A 91 4.15 -6.58 35.80
CA PRO A 91 2.97 -7.39 36.04
C PRO A 91 3.41 -8.85 36.30
N PRO A 92 2.79 -9.53 37.25
CA PRO A 92 3.23 -10.87 37.67
C PRO A 92 2.89 -11.92 36.61
N SER A 93 3.79 -12.89 36.47
CA SER A 93 3.55 -14.16 35.81
C SER A 93 2.27 -14.82 36.35
N ALA A 94 1.31 -15.05 35.45
CA ALA A 94 0.27 -16.04 35.64
C ALA A 94 0.47 -17.12 34.57
N THR A 95 0.76 -18.31 35.08
CA THR A 95 0.95 -19.57 34.38
C THR A 95 -0.24 -19.99 33.52
N MET A 96 0.09 -20.41 32.29
CA MET A 96 -0.48 -21.52 31.52
C MET A 96 -1.91 -21.97 31.87
N ASN A 97 -2.83 -21.82 30.91
CA ASN A 97 -3.67 -22.96 30.54
C ASN A 97 -3.92 -22.99 29.02
N HIS A 98 -3.81 -24.21 28.49
CA HIS A 98 -3.95 -24.59 27.10
C HIS A 98 -5.36 -24.35 26.56
N GLY A 99 -5.41 -24.05 25.25
CA GLY A 99 -6.49 -24.51 24.38
C GLY A 99 -7.37 -23.40 23.83
N SER A 100 -7.00 -22.87 22.66
CA SER A 100 -7.85 -22.81 21.45
C SER A 100 -7.23 -21.89 20.40
N ASN A 101 -6.99 -22.45 19.21
CA ASN A 101 -6.69 -21.72 17.97
C ASN A 101 -7.73 -20.61 17.73
N PRO A 102 -7.36 -19.38 17.36
CA PRO A 102 -8.20 -18.60 16.49
C PRO A 102 -7.86 -19.02 15.06
N PHE A 103 -8.55 -20.07 14.59
CA PHE A 103 -8.76 -20.22 13.17
C PHE A 103 -9.41 -18.93 12.69
N TYR A 104 -8.77 -18.24 11.75
CA TYR A 104 -9.45 -17.22 10.96
C TYR A 104 -10.69 -17.88 10.34
N SER A 105 -11.86 -17.39 10.70
CA SER A 105 -13.12 -17.81 10.11
C SER A 105 -13.05 -17.57 8.60
N ALA A 106 -13.01 -18.66 7.85
CA ALA A 106 -13.19 -18.71 6.39
C ALA A 106 -14.47 -18.00 5.92
N SER A 107 -15.37 -17.63 6.84
CA SER A 107 -16.62 -16.91 6.59
C SER A 107 -16.45 -15.50 6.04
N GLN A 108 -15.31 -14.82 6.23
CA GLN A 108 -15.09 -13.48 5.64
C GLN A 108 -14.49 -13.51 4.23
N VAL A 109 -14.00 -14.67 3.77
CA VAL A 109 -13.56 -14.87 2.38
C VAL A 109 -14.73 -15.27 1.47
N LEU A 110 -15.85 -15.72 2.06
CA LEU A 110 -17.00 -16.28 1.35
C LEU A 110 -18.00 -15.24 0.79
N GLU A 111 -17.95 -13.98 1.23
CA GLU A 111 -18.85 -12.93 0.73
C GLU A 111 -18.33 -12.18 -0.51
N THR A 112 -17.07 -12.39 -0.88
CA THR A 112 -16.53 -11.96 -2.17
C THR A 112 -16.02 -13.19 -2.88
N ARG A 113 -16.91 -13.84 -3.63
CA ARG A 113 -16.51 -14.88 -4.58
C ARG A 113 -15.57 -14.22 -5.59
N ALA A 114 -14.26 -14.33 -5.35
CA ALA A 114 -13.26 -13.73 -6.21
C ALA A 114 -13.48 -14.25 -7.64
N PRO A 115 -13.56 -13.38 -8.67
CA PRO A 115 -13.64 -13.86 -10.03
C PRO A 115 -12.40 -14.71 -10.31
N VAL A 116 -12.64 -15.88 -10.89
CA VAL A 116 -11.59 -16.70 -11.52
C VAL A 116 -10.78 -15.78 -12.43
N PRO A 117 -9.43 -15.86 -12.51
CA PRO A 117 -8.66 -15.05 -13.43
C PRO A 117 -9.16 -15.30 -14.86
N VAL A 118 -9.98 -14.37 -15.35
CA VAL A 118 -10.53 -14.40 -16.69
C VAL A 118 -9.49 -13.76 -17.60
N PRO A 119 -9.23 -14.29 -18.81
CA PRO A 119 -8.56 -13.49 -19.83
C PRO A 119 -9.30 -12.17 -19.96
N ALA A 120 -8.57 -11.05 -19.88
CA ALA A 120 -9.14 -9.73 -19.99
C ALA A 120 -9.98 -9.64 -21.28
N PRO A 121 -11.22 -9.11 -21.23
CA PRO A 121 -11.90 -8.74 -22.46
C PRO A 121 -10.99 -7.76 -23.22
N ALA A 122 -11.02 -7.81 -24.55
CA ALA A 122 -10.37 -6.81 -25.39
C ALA A 122 -11.11 -5.46 -25.25
N SER A 123 -10.95 -4.82 -24.10
CA SER A 123 -11.48 -3.49 -23.79
C SER A 123 -10.44 -2.49 -24.27
N SER A 124 -10.73 -1.80 -25.37
CA SER A 124 -10.07 -0.53 -25.65
C SER A 124 -10.71 0.52 -24.75
N PHE A 125 -10.32 0.55 -23.48
CA PHE A 125 -10.65 1.71 -22.67
C PHE A 125 -9.96 2.90 -23.34
N ARG A 126 -10.77 3.87 -23.75
CA ARG A 126 -10.24 5.12 -24.27
C ARG A 126 -9.71 5.86 -23.04
N PRO A 127 -8.40 6.12 -22.92
CA PRO A 127 -7.92 6.93 -21.81
C PRO A 127 -8.71 8.24 -21.83
N PRO A 128 -9.10 8.78 -20.66
CA PRO A 128 -9.73 10.09 -20.62
C PRO A 128 -8.86 11.05 -21.42
N PRO A 129 -9.46 11.95 -22.24
CA PRO A 129 -8.69 12.90 -23.02
C PRO A 129 -7.73 13.62 -22.08
N ALA A 130 -6.45 13.70 -22.46
CA ALA A 130 -5.39 14.32 -21.68
C ALA A 130 -5.91 15.62 -21.03
N GLN A 131 -6.19 15.56 -19.73
CA GLN A 131 -6.70 16.73 -19.00
C GLN A 131 -5.56 17.72 -18.90
N SER A 132 -5.80 18.93 -19.39
CA SER A 132 -4.84 20.01 -19.49
C SER A 132 -4.47 20.66 -18.16
N ASN A 133 -4.55 19.96 -17.01
CA ASN A 133 -4.19 20.46 -15.68
C ASN A 133 -3.88 19.27 -14.74
N GLY A 134 -2.61 18.84 -14.68
CA GLY A 134 -2.04 18.00 -13.61
C GLY A 134 -2.75 16.66 -13.29
N PRO A 135 -2.23 15.87 -12.34
CA PRO A 135 -2.94 14.73 -11.77
C PRO A 135 -4.08 15.19 -10.85
N ASP A 136 -5.11 14.37 -10.67
CA ASP A 136 -6.15 14.61 -9.67
C ASP A 136 -5.58 14.50 -8.24
N TYR A 137 -5.99 15.41 -7.36
CA TYR A 137 -5.51 15.42 -5.98
C TYR A 137 -6.52 16.00 -4.99
N VAL A 138 -6.29 15.75 -3.70
CA VAL A 138 -6.99 16.41 -2.59
C VAL A 138 -5.99 16.95 -1.58
N GLU A 139 -6.31 18.09 -0.97
CA GLU A 139 -5.50 18.68 0.10
C GLU A 139 -5.61 17.89 1.40
N THR A 140 -4.50 17.84 2.14
CA THR A 140 -4.35 17.24 3.46
C THR A 140 -3.52 18.17 4.34
N ASP A 141 -3.52 17.97 5.65
CA ASP A 141 -2.76 18.82 6.59
C ASP A 141 -1.24 18.77 6.35
N GLY A 142 -0.73 17.76 5.63
CA GLY A 142 0.70 17.53 5.38
C GLY A 142 1.12 17.58 3.90
N GLY A 143 0.24 18.02 2.99
CA GLY A 143 0.50 18.02 1.55
C GLY A 143 -0.75 17.70 0.73
N VAL A 144 -0.58 17.04 -0.41
CA VAL A 144 -1.66 16.64 -1.31
C VAL A 144 -1.64 15.13 -1.56
N LEU A 145 -2.79 14.47 -1.42
CA LEU A 145 -2.93 13.07 -1.82
C LEU A 145 -3.25 13.03 -3.31
N ILE A 146 -2.33 12.51 -4.11
CA ILE A 146 -2.35 12.53 -5.57
C ILE A 146 -2.76 11.15 -6.10
N HIS A 147 -3.68 11.15 -7.05
CA HIS A 147 -4.04 10.00 -7.89
C HIS A 147 -2.92 9.75 -8.91
N ARG A 148 -2.24 8.61 -8.77
CA ARG A 148 -1.14 8.18 -9.63
C ARG A 148 -1.63 7.15 -10.63
N ILE A 149 -1.91 7.62 -11.83
CA ILE A 149 -2.37 6.79 -12.94
C ILE A 149 -1.22 5.88 -13.42
N VAL A 150 -1.49 4.58 -13.51
CA VAL A 150 -0.60 3.60 -14.14
C VAL A 150 -1.11 3.23 -15.54
N PRO A 151 -0.27 2.62 -16.41
CA PRO A 151 -0.73 2.21 -17.73
C PRO A 151 -1.96 1.31 -17.67
N ASP A 152 -2.92 1.57 -18.56
CA ASP A 152 -4.07 0.71 -18.80
C ASP A 152 -3.65 -0.47 -19.68
N ASP A 153 -2.78 -1.29 -19.10
CA ASP A 153 -2.51 -2.64 -19.56
C ASP A 153 -3.10 -3.61 -18.54
N ASN A 154 -3.36 -4.85 -18.96
CA ASN A 154 -3.94 -5.90 -18.12
C ASN A 154 -3.09 -6.25 -16.86
N SER A 155 -2.06 -5.46 -16.55
CA SER A 155 -1.24 -5.53 -15.35
C SER A 155 -1.41 -4.33 -14.41
N CYS A 156 -2.38 -3.44 -14.61
CA CYS A 156 -2.59 -2.23 -13.79
C CYS A 156 -2.53 -2.46 -12.27
N LEU A 157 -3.16 -3.52 -11.74
CA LEU A 157 -3.04 -3.88 -10.31
C LEU A 157 -1.59 -4.08 -9.90
N PHE A 158 -0.83 -4.87 -10.65
CA PHE A 158 0.56 -5.18 -10.37
C PHE A 158 1.46 -3.96 -10.54
N SER A 159 1.19 -3.12 -11.55
CA SER A 159 1.90 -1.86 -11.78
C SER A 159 1.65 -0.86 -10.65
N ALA A 160 0.41 -0.74 -10.16
CA ALA A 160 0.05 0.13 -9.05
C ALA A 160 0.66 -0.34 -7.72
N VAL A 161 0.61 -1.65 -7.43
CA VAL A 161 1.28 -2.23 -6.26
C VAL A 161 2.80 -2.03 -6.36
N SER A 162 3.39 -2.32 -7.52
CA SER A 162 4.81 -2.09 -7.76
C SER A 162 5.20 -0.61 -7.59
N LEU A 163 4.35 0.33 -8.03
CA LEU A 163 4.61 1.75 -7.80
C LEU A 163 4.64 2.09 -6.31
N LEU A 164 3.75 1.50 -5.50
CA LEU A 164 3.67 1.77 -4.07
C LEU A 164 4.85 1.18 -3.28
N PHE A 165 5.22 -0.08 -3.56
CA PHE A 165 6.26 -0.79 -2.81
C PHE A 165 7.67 -0.59 -3.38
N GLU A 166 7.80 -0.50 -4.70
CA GLU A 166 9.08 -0.53 -5.41
C GLU A 166 9.40 0.80 -6.13
N GLN A 167 8.52 1.80 -6.03
CA GLN A 167 8.64 3.11 -6.69
C GLN A 167 8.85 3.02 -8.21
N SER A 168 8.37 1.95 -8.84
CA SER A 168 8.46 1.69 -10.28
C SER A 168 7.21 0.98 -10.75
N ILE A 169 6.72 1.32 -11.94
CA ILE A 169 5.61 0.61 -12.59
C ILE A 169 6.07 -0.60 -13.40
N ASP A 170 7.39 -0.76 -13.61
CA ASP A 170 7.94 -1.74 -14.54
C ASP A 170 8.08 -3.15 -13.92
N LYS A 171 7.86 -3.29 -12.60
CA LYS A 171 8.02 -4.56 -11.88
C LYS A 171 6.72 -5.34 -11.71
N ALA A 172 5.72 -5.09 -12.56
CA ALA A 172 4.52 -5.91 -12.62
C ALA A 172 4.82 -7.43 -12.81
N PRO A 173 5.80 -7.85 -13.64
CA PRO A 173 6.17 -9.27 -13.75
C PRO A 173 6.68 -9.86 -12.43
N GLU A 174 7.41 -9.09 -11.62
CA GLU A 174 7.91 -9.49 -10.30
C GLU A 174 6.75 -9.67 -9.32
N MET A 175 5.76 -8.76 -9.32
CA MET A 175 4.58 -8.90 -8.46
C MET A 175 3.80 -10.18 -8.80
N ARG A 176 3.67 -10.53 -10.09
CA ARG A 176 3.05 -11.79 -10.52
C ARG A 176 3.83 -13.01 -10.03
N LYS A 177 5.18 -12.95 -10.03
CA LYS A 177 6.04 -14.03 -9.49
C LYS A 177 5.83 -14.21 -7.99
N ILE A 178 5.75 -13.10 -7.23
CA ILE A 178 5.45 -13.12 -5.78
C ILE A 178 4.11 -13.80 -5.52
N VAL A 179 3.07 -13.46 -6.29
CA VAL A 179 1.75 -14.11 -6.18
C VAL A 179 1.84 -15.61 -6.45
N ALA A 180 2.48 -16.00 -7.56
CA ALA A 180 2.67 -17.39 -7.91
C ALA A 180 3.41 -18.19 -6.83
N GLU A 181 4.42 -17.58 -6.20
CA GLU A 181 5.15 -18.17 -5.08
C GLU A 181 4.29 -18.27 -3.81
N GLY A 182 3.52 -17.23 -3.48
CA GLY A 182 2.58 -17.25 -2.35
C GLY A 182 1.56 -18.37 -2.45
N ILE A 183 1.03 -18.62 -3.65
CA ILE A 183 0.12 -19.76 -3.90
C ILE A 183 0.83 -21.09 -3.65
N ARG A 184 2.04 -21.29 -4.20
CA ARG A 184 2.81 -22.53 -4.02
C ARG A 184 3.16 -22.81 -2.56
N ASN A 185 3.48 -21.75 -1.81
CA ASN A 185 3.94 -21.86 -0.43
C ASN A 185 2.79 -22.01 0.58
N SER A 186 1.54 -21.91 0.15
CA SER A 186 0.37 -22.03 1.02
C SER A 186 -0.76 -22.85 0.37
N PRO A 187 -0.50 -24.14 0.06
CA PRO A 187 -1.45 -24.97 -0.69
C PRO A 187 -2.75 -25.27 0.06
N GLU A 188 -2.71 -25.24 1.40
CA GLU A 188 -3.90 -25.42 2.24
C GLU A 188 -4.87 -24.23 2.12
N ILE A 189 -4.33 -23.02 1.97
CA ILE A 189 -5.11 -21.78 1.81
C ILE A 189 -5.53 -21.62 0.35
N TYR A 190 -4.56 -21.64 -0.57
CA TYR A 190 -4.78 -21.40 -2.00
C TYR A 190 -5.03 -22.71 -2.75
N ASN A 191 -6.10 -23.39 -2.34
CA ASN A 191 -6.59 -24.61 -2.98
C ASN A 191 -7.62 -24.29 -4.08
N GLU A 192 -8.08 -25.31 -4.81
CA GLU A 192 -9.01 -25.16 -5.93
C GLU A 192 -10.34 -24.47 -5.55
N ALA A 193 -10.81 -24.63 -4.30
CA ALA A 193 -12.03 -23.99 -3.85
C ALA A 193 -11.87 -22.46 -3.73
N ILE A 194 -10.71 -21.99 -3.27
CA ILE A 194 -10.40 -20.56 -3.17
C ILE A 194 -10.01 -19.96 -4.53
N LEU A 195 -9.21 -20.68 -5.31
CA LEU A 195 -8.70 -20.21 -6.60
C LEU A 195 -9.72 -20.33 -7.75
N GLY A 196 -10.76 -21.15 -7.57
CA GLY A 196 -11.75 -21.47 -8.61
C GLY A 196 -11.21 -22.31 -9.77
N MET A 197 -9.95 -22.77 -9.69
CA MET A 197 -9.31 -23.71 -10.62
C MET A 197 -8.10 -24.37 -9.95
N PRO A 198 -7.53 -25.45 -10.53
CA PRO A 198 -6.34 -26.10 -9.98
C PRO A 198 -5.17 -25.11 -9.79
N PRO A 199 -4.44 -25.17 -8.66
CA PRO A 199 -3.37 -24.21 -8.35
C PRO A 199 -2.33 -24.02 -9.46
N ASP A 200 -1.84 -25.11 -10.05
CA ASP A 200 -0.85 -25.04 -11.15
C ASP A 200 -1.39 -24.27 -12.36
N LYS A 201 -2.69 -24.45 -12.67
CA LYS A 201 -3.36 -23.75 -13.77
C LYS A 201 -3.54 -22.27 -13.43
N TYR A 202 -3.89 -21.95 -12.19
CA TYR A 202 -3.99 -20.56 -11.73
C TYR A 202 -2.64 -19.87 -11.83
N ILE A 203 -1.58 -20.49 -11.31
CA ILE A 203 -0.21 -19.97 -11.36
C ILE A 203 0.24 -19.72 -12.80
N ALA A 204 0.05 -20.69 -13.70
CA ALA A 204 0.39 -20.53 -15.11
C ALA A 204 -0.41 -19.40 -15.80
N THR A 205 -1.60 -19.09 -15.30
CA THR A 205 -2.47 -18.03 -15.82
C THR A 205 -2.04 -16.66 -15.27
N ILE A 206 -1.86 -16.52 -13.96
CA ILE A 206 -1.55 -15.23 -13.32
C ILE A 206 -0.16 -14.70 -13.68
N LEU A 207 0.76 -15.57 -14.13
CA LEU A 207 2.06 -15.17 -14.67
C LEU A 207 1.97 -14.48 -16.04
N LYS A 208 0.83 -14.56 -16.75
CA LYS A 208 0.65 -13.93 -18.06
C LYS A 208 0.33 -12.44 -17.90
N PRO A 209 0.97 -11.53 -18.66
CA PRO A 209 0.69 -10.10 -18.59
C PRO A 209 -0.72 -9.72 -19.04
N SER A 210 -1.44 -10.62 -19.72
CA SER A 210 -2.81 -10.44 -20.19
C SER A 210 -3.89 -10.77 -19.15
N THR A 211 -3.51 -11.20 -17.95
CA THR A 211 -4.44 -11.65 -16.91
C THR A 211 -4.55 -10.60 -15.81
N TRP A 212 -5.77 -10.20 -15.51
CA TRP A 212 -6.04 -9.28 -14.39
C TRP A 212 -5.79 -9.97 -13.05
N GLY A 213 -5.25 -9.21 -12.10
CA GLY A 213 -5.27 -9.59 -10.69
C GLY A 213 -6.52 -9.09 -9.99
N GLY A 214 -6.73 -9.52 -8.75
CA GLY A 214 -7.77 -8.99 -7.88
C GLY A 214 -7.50 -9.27 -6.40
N ALA A 215 -8.56 -9.57 -5.65
CA ALA A 215 -8.52 -9.75 -4.20
C ALA A 215 -7.54 -10.84 -3.72
N ILE A 216 -7.40 -11.94 -4.48
CA ILE A 216 -6.46 -13.03 -4.14
C ILE A 216 -5.02 -12.49 -4.21
N GLU A 217 -4.67 -11.84 -5.32
CA GLU A 217 -3.35 -11.22 -5.52
C GLU A 217 -3.05 -10.19 -4.42
N LEU A 218 -4.01 -9.31 -4.11
CA LEU A 218 -3.84 -8.28 -3.07
C LEU A 218 -3.62 -8.88 -1.69
N THR A 219 -4.32 -9.97 -1.35
CA THR A 219 -4.13 -10.69 -0.09
C THR A 219 -2.71 -11.26 0.00
N ILE A 220 -2.22 -11.89 -1.07
CA ILE A 220 -0.88 -12.47 -1.11
C ILE A 220 0.19 -11.37 -1.04
N LEU A 221 0.01 -10.28 -1.79
CA LEU A 221 0.96 -9.16 -1.81
C LEU A 221 1.00 -8.44 -0.46
N ALA A 222 -0.15 -8.23 0.19
CA ALA A 222 -0.21 -7.68 1.55
C ALA A 222 0.55 -8.55 2.56
N ALA A 223 0.40 -9.88 2.47
CA ALA A 223 1.15 -10.82 3.30
C ALA A 223 2.66 -10.78 3.00
N HIS A 224 3.06 -10.76 1.72
CA HIS A 224 4.45 -10.70 1.30
C HIS A 224 5.17 -9.45 1.83
N TYR A 225 4.55 -8.28 1.66
CA TYR A 225 5.12 -7.00 2.12
C TYR A 225 4.81 -6.67 3.59
N ARG A 226 4.06 -7.52 4.29
CA ARG A 226 3.62 -7.31 5.68
C ARG A 226 3.00 -5.92 5.91
N THR A 227 2.25 -5.46 4.94
CA THR A 227 1.69 -4.11 4.87
C THR A 227 0.24 -4.20 4.44
N GLU A 228 -0.63 -3.44 5.09
CA GLU A 228 -2.04 -3.38 4.69
C GLU A 228 -2.16 -2.70 3.31
N ILE A 229 -2.93 -3.31 2.41
CA ILE A 229 -3.31 -2.67 1.16
C ILE A 229 -4.77 -2.26 1.27
N ALA A 230 -5.04 -0.95 1.29
CA ALA A 230 -6.39 -0.40 1.30
C ALA A 230 -6.79 -0.02 -0.13
N SER A 231 -7.77 -0.72 -0.70
CA SER A 231 -8.32 -0.42 -2.02
C SER A 231 -9.60 0.37 -1.90
N ILE A 232 -9.60 1.62 -2.37
CA ILE A 232 -10.82 2.44 -2.39
C ILE A 232 -11.54 2.33 -3.73
N ASP A 233 -12.79 1.90 -3.69
CA ASP A 233 -13.69 1.84 -4.83
C ASP A 233 -14.24 3.24 -5.15
N VAL A 234 -13.98 3.75 -6.35
CA VAL A 234 -14.37 5.11 -6.76
C VAL A 234 -15.89 5.26 -6.80
N GLU A 235 -16.63 4.24 -7.25
CA GLU A 235 -18.08 4.31 -7.40
C GLU A 235 -18.79 4.49 -6.05
N THR A 236 -18.45 3.63 -5.10
CA THR A 236 -19.16 3.55 -3.82
C THR A 236 -18.47 4.34 -2.70
N GLY A 237 -17.16 4.55 -2.80
CA GLY A 237 -16.33 5.05 -1.71
C GLY A 237 -16.05 4.00 -0.62
N ARG A 238 -16.44 2.74 -0.85
CA ARG A 238 -16.09 1.61 0.04
C ARG A 238 -14.58 1.39 -0.03
N ILE A 239 -14.01 1.00 1.10
CA ILE A 239 -12.60 0.61 1.19
C ILE A 239 -12.54 -0.86 1.54
N ASP A 240 -11.86 -1.63 0.69
CA ASP A 240 -11.56 -3.04 0.92
C ASP A 240 -10.13 -3.15 1.46
N GLN A 241 -9.96 -3.69 2.66
CA GLN A 241 -8.68 -3.79 3.36
C GLN A 241 -8.11 -5.20 3.30
N PHE A 242 -6.90 -5.31 2.75
CA PHE A 242 -6.15 -6.56 2.70
C PHE A 242 -5.02 -6.48 3.73
N ALA A 243 -5.21 -7.13 4.88
CA ALA A 243 -4.26 -7.14 5.99
C ALA A 243 -3.45 -8.44 6.05
N PRO A 244 -2.18 -8.40 6.52
CA PRO A 244 -1.37 -9.60 6.71
C PRO A 244 -1.91 -10.49 7.85
N PRO A 245 -1.74 -11.83 7.75
CA PRO A 245 -2.40 -12.83 8.62
C PRO A 245 -1.94 -12.85 10.09
N ASP A 246 -0.76 -12.33 10.43
CA ASP A 246 -0.23 -12.43 11.81
C ASP A 246 -0.78 -11.33 12.74
N GLY A 247 -1.86 -10.64 12.36
CA GLY A 247 -2.47 -9.54 13.14
C GLY A 247 -1.60 -8.29 13.28
N GLY A 248 -0.34 -8.38 12.85
CA GLY A 248 0.59 -7.27 12.70
C GLY A 248 0.49 -6.69 11.31
N ALA A 249 -0.47 -5.78 11.08
CA ALA A 249 -0.14 -4.68 10.18
C ALA A 249 1.18 -4.12 10.70
N GLY A 250 2.21 -3.95 9.85
CA GLY A 250 3.51 -3.38 10.24
C GLY A 250 3.43 -1.94 10.74
N GLY A 251 2.28 -1.54 11.30
CA GLY A 251 1.84 -0.19 11.55
C GLY A 251 1.65 0.59 10.27
N MET A 252 1.65 -0.04 9.07
CA MET A 252 1.68 0.67 7.79
C MET A 252 0.61 0.16 6.82
N ARG A 253 0.11 1.07 5.99
CA ARG A 253 -0.82 0.84 4.88
C ARG A 253 -0.38 1.59 3.62
N CYS A 254 -0.80 1.10 2.46
CA CYS A 254 -0.77 1.84 1.20
C CYS A 254 -2.18 1.90 0.60
N ILE A 255 -2.41 2.83 -0.34
CA ILE A 255 -3.74 3.06 -0.91
C ILE A 255 -3.74 2.81 -2.41
N LEU A 256 -4.62 1.90 -2.84
CA LEU A 256 -5.01 1.71 -4.23
C LEU A 256 -6.32 2.41 -4.51
N VAL A 257 -6.48 2.91 -5.74
CA VAL A 257 -7.71 3.49 -6.26
C VAL A 257 -8.27 2.53 -7.30
N TYR A 258 -9.48 2.04 -7.09
CA TYR A 258 -10.13 1.08 -7.98
C TYR A 258 -11.33 1.71 -8.68
N SER A 259 -11.32 1.71 -10.01
CA SER A 259 -12.38 2.30 -10.83
C SER A 259 -13.52 1.33 -11.16
N GLY A 260 -13.43 0.06 -10.74
CA GLY A 260 -14.35 -1.01 -11.17
C GLY A 260 -13.77 -1.92 -12.25
N ILE A 261 -12.74 -1.48 -12.98
CA ILE A 261 -12.00 -2.28 -13.98
C ILE A 261 -10.48 -2.01 -13.99
N HIS A 262 -10.04 -0.92 -13.37
CA HIS A 262 -8.63 -0.48 -13.39
C HIS A 262 -8.17 -0.11 -11.99
N TYR A 263 -6.90 -0.38 -11.70
CA TYR A 263 -6.25 -0.03 -10.45
C TYR A 263 -5.19 1.03 -10.70
N ASP A 264 -5.23 2.08 -9.89
CA ASP A 264 -4.20 3.11 -9.77
C ASP A 264 -3.71 3.19 -8.32
N ALA A 265 -2.73 4.05 -8.05
CA ALA A 265 -2.22 4.28 -6.70
C ALA A 265 -2.62 5.67 -6.17
N ALA A 266 -2.71 5.83 -4.85
CA ALA A 266 -2.77 7.13 -4.21
C ALA A 266 -1.52 7.35 -3.34
N THR A 267 -0.87 8.49 -3.51
CA THR A 267 0.40 8.81 -2.83
C THR A 267 0.41 10.25 -2.35
N LEU A 268 1.02 10.52 -1.20
CA LEU A 268 1.08 11.86 -0.61
C LEU A 268 2.31 12.59 -1.10
N ALA A 269 2.14 13.80 -1.59
CA ALA A 269 3.22 14.66 -2.07
C ALA A 269 3.18 16.02 -1.35
N PRO A 270 4.32 16.72 -1.24
CA PRO A 270 4.34 18.06 -0.64
C PRO A 270 3.56 19.09 -1.48
N MET A 271 3.46 18.89 -2.79
CA MET A 271 2.72 19.75 -3.73
C MET A 271 2.32 18.95 -4.99
N PRO A 272 1.30 19.39 -5.76
CA PRO A 272 0.80 18.65 -6.93
C PRO A 272 1.85 18.28 -7.98
N GLU A 273 2.81 19.18 -8.22
CA GLU A 273 3.86 19.02 -9.24
C GLU A 273 5.15 18.37 -8.70
N ALA A 274 5.12 17.81 -7.49
CA ALA A 274 6.30 17.19 -6.91
C ALA A 274 6.75 15.97 -7.76
N PRO A 275 8.06 15.76 -7.96
CA PRO A 275 8.58 14.54 -8.57
C PRO A 275 8.13 13.30 -7.81
N GLY A 276 7.84 12.21 -8.54
CA GLY A 276 7.30 10.98 -7.95
C GLY A 276 8.15 10.36 -6.83
N GLU A 277 9.47 10.57 -6.86
CA GLU A 277 10.43 10.16 -5.83
C GLU A 277 10.23 10.85 -4.47
N TRP A 278 9.53 11.99 -4.43
CA TRP A 278 9.25 12.72 -3.19
C TRP A 278 7.91 12.31 -2.57
N HIS A 279 7.19 11.39 -3.21
CA HIS A 279 5.91 10.93 -2.71
C HIS A 279 6.10 9.92 -1.57
N GLN A 280 5.25 10.03 -0.56
CA GLN A 280 5.03 9.00 0.44
C GLN A 280 3.92 8.05 -0.04
N ALA A 281 4.26 6.77 -0.17
CA ALA A 281 3.33 5.70 -0.56
C ALA A 281 2.84 4.86 0.63
N MET A 282 3.58 4.88 1.75
CA MET A 282 3.30 4.10 2.95
C MET A 282 2.89 5.01 4.10
N PHE A 283 1.78 4.71 4.73
CA PHE A 283 1.15 5.54 5.77
C PHE A 283 1.01 4.75 7.05
N PRO A 284 1.29 5.34 8.22
CA PRO A 284 1.04 4.66 9.47
C PRO A 284 -0.46 4.38 9.70
N VAL A 285 -0.79 3.19 10.19
CA VAL A 285 -2.15 2.83 10.65
C VAL A 285 -2.28 3.33 12.09
N THR A 286 -2.82 4.54 12.27
CA THR A 286 -2.83 5.21 13.59
C THR A 286 -4.15 5.10 14.36
N SER A 287 -5.25 4.80 13.66
CA SER A 287 -6.59 4.82 14.21
C SER A 287 -7.53 3.96 13.37
N SER A 288 -8.80 3.86 13.79
CA SER A 288 -9.86 3.33 12.94
C SER A 288 -10.03 4.19 11.66
N ASP A 289 -10.60 3.58 10.63
CA ASP A 289 -10.66 4.15 9.28
C ASP A 289 -11.34 5.52 9.19
N ASP A 290 -12.36 5.75 10.01
CA ASP A 290 -13.12 7.01 9.99
C ASP A 290 -12.39 8.17 10.68
N GLN A 291 -11.29 7.87 11.38
CA GLN A 291 -10.47 8.87 12.08
C GLN A 291 -9.08 9.00 11.47
N ASP A 292 -8.70 8.08 10.58
CA ASP A 292 -7.40 8.11 9.93
C ASP A 292 -7.39 9.15 8.80
N ALA A 293 -6.46 10.11 8.90
CA ALA A 293 -6.37 11.23 7.97
C ALA A 293 -6.13 10.80 6.52
N VAL A 294 -5.35 9.73 6.29
CA VAL A 294 -5.09 9.26 4.92
C VAL A 294 -6.31 8.57 4.35
N MET A 295 -7.08 7.86 5.17
CA MET A 295 -8.33 7.20 4.76
C MET A 295 -9.43 8.22 4.44
N ILE A 296 -9.53 9.28 5.24
CA ILE A 296 -10.42 10.42 4.95
C ILE A 296 -10.02 11.08 3.63
N ALA A 297 -8.72 11.31 3.40
CA ALA A 297 -8.23 11.87 2.14
C ALA A 297 -8.52 10.94 0.95
N ALA A 298 -8.34 9.63 1.09
CA ALA A 298 -8.70 8.65 0.06
C ALA A 298 -10.19 8.75 -0.31
N LYS A 299 -11.09 8.78 0.69
CA LYS A 299 -12.54 8.95 0.47
C LYS A 299 -12.87 10.25 -0.27
N LYS A 300 -12.19 11.35 0.05
CA LYS A 300 -12.34 12.63 -0.68
C LYS A 300 -11.85 12.50 -2.12
N LEU A 301 -10.70 11.86 -2.35
CA LEU A 301 -10.16 11.65 -3.69
C LEU A 301 -11.10 10.79 -4.55
N ALA A 302 -11.62 9.70 -4.00
CA ALA A 302 -12.65 8.88 -4.65
C ALA A 302 -13.90 9.70 -4.97
N ALA A 303 -14.35 10.59 -4.07
CA ALA A 303 -15.49 11.47 -4.34
C ALA A 303 -15.24 12.46 -5.49
N VAL A 304 -14.01 13.01 -5.61
CA VAL A 304 -13.60 13.85 -6.76
C VAL A 304 -13.66 13.05 -8.06
N LEU A 305 -13.05 11.87 -8.09
CA LEU A 305 -13.04 10.99 -9.27
C LEU A 305 -14.45 10.54 -9.66
N ARG A 306 -15.30 10.23 -8.68
CA ARG A 306 -16.71 9.91 -8.89
C ARG A 306 -17.50 11.08 -9.45
N GLY A 307 -17.24 12.30 -8.98
CA GLY A 307 -17.82 13.53 -9.53
C GLY A 307 -17.47 13.73 -11.00
N LYS A 308 -16.28 13.28 -11.42
CA LYS A 308 -15.82 13.23 -12.82
C LYS A 308 -16.31 12.00 -13.59
N LYS A 309 -17.08 11.09 -12.96
CA LYS A 309 -17.49 9.79 -13.51
C LYS A 309 -16.30 8.93 -13.97
N ALA A 310 -15.16 9.02 -13.29
CA ALA A 310 -13.96 8.23 -13.57
C ALA A 310 -14.05 6.81 -12.96
N TYR A 311 -15.12 6.08 -13.27
CA TYR A 311 -15.37 4.71 -12.82
C TYR A 311 -16.25 3.96 -13.83
N THR A 312 -16.18 2.63 -13.81
CA THR A 312 -16.97 1.72 -14.65
C THR A 312 -17.68 0.70 -13.77
N ASN A 313 -19.01 0.74 -13.75
CA ASN A 313 -19.80 -0.26 -13.05
C ASN A 313 -19.98 -1.51 -13.93
N THR A 314 -19.15 -2.53 -13.67
CA THR A 314 -19.18 -3.79 -14.42
C THR A 314 -20.47 -4.60 -14.22
N ALA A 315 -21.28 -4.29 -13.20
CA ALA A 315 -22.56 -4.96 -13.00
C ALA A 315 -23.68 -4.43 -13.91
N THR A 316 -23.54 -3.20 -14.45
CA THR A 316 -24.65 -2.52 -15.12
C THR A 316 -24.32 -1.89 -16.48
N PHE A 317 -23.04 -1.85 -16.87
CA PHE A 317 -22.62 -1.28 -18.14
C PHE A 317 -23.19 -1.99 -19.36
N ASP A 318 -23.49 -1.23 -20.41
CA ASP A 318 -24.02 -1.76 -21.66
C ASP A 318 -22.87 -2.27 -22.54
N LEU A 319 -22.92 -3.57 -22.82
CA LEU A 319 -21.98 -4.29 -23.65
C LEU A 319 -22.62 -4.68 -24.97
N LYS A 320 -21.77 -4.88 -25.97
CA LYS A 320 -22.13 -5.48 -27.25
C LYS A 320 -21.16 -6.62 -27.54
N CYS A 321 -21.70 -7.81 -27.82
CA CYS A 321 -20.91 -8.90 -28.36
C CYS A 321 -20.41 -8.51 -29.77
N GLU A 322 -19.10 -8.44 -29.97
CA GLU A 322 -18.50 -8.08 -31.27
C GLU A 322 -18.70 -9.15 -32.34
N VAL A 323 -18.97 -10.40 -31.93
CA VAL A 323 -19.15 -11.53 -32.85
C VAL A 323 -20.57 -11.57 -33.44
N CYS A 324 -21.61 -11.51 -32.60
CA CYS A 324 -23.00 -11.62 -33.04
C CYS A 324 -23.82 -10.32 -32.94
N GLY A 325 -23.26 -9.26 -32.35
CA GLY A 325 -23.91 -7.95 -32.23
C GLY A 325 -24.96 -7.83 -31.11
N GLN A 326 -25.16 -8.87 -30.29
CA GLN A 326 -26.12 -8.85 -29.18
C GLN A 326 -25.73 -7.83 -28.12
N GLY A 327 -26.69 -6.98 -27.72
CA GLY A 327 -26.56 -6.11 -26.56
C GLY A 327 -26.69 -6.91 -25.25
N LEU A 328 -25.82 -6.62 -24.28
CA LEU A 328 -25.67 -7.34 -23.02
C LEU A 328 -25.57 -6.31 -21.89
N LYS A 329 -26.04 -6.64 -20.70
CA LYS A 329 -25.99 -5.72 -19.56
C LYS A 329 -25.14 -6.28 -18.42
N GLY A 330 -23.98 -5.69 -18.23
CA GLY A 330 -23.02 -6.08 -17.21
C GLY A 330 -22.29 -7.39 -17.49
N GLU A 331 -21.34 -7.70 -16.63
CA GLU A 331 -20.47 -8.88 -16.70
C GLU A 331 -21.27 -10.18 -16.62
N LYS A 332 -22.35 -10.20 -15.82
CA LYS A 332 -23.19 -11.40 -15.64
C LYS A 332 -23.80 -11.86 -16.97
N ASP A 333 -24.36 -10.92 -17.74
CA ASP A 333 -24.94 -11.22 -19.05
C ASP A 333 -23.85 -11.61 -20.06
N ALA A 334 -22.70 -10.93 -20.02
CA ALA A 334 -21.56 -11.28 -20.86
C ALA A 334 -21.01 -12.69 -20.59
N ARG A 335 -20.90 -13.09 -19.33
CA ARG A 335 -20.46 -14.45 -18.97
C ARG A 335 -21.47 -15.50 -19.39
N ALA A 336 -22.76 -15.28 -19.12
CA ALA A 336 -23.81 -16.19 -19.56
C ALA A 336 -23.84 -16.33 -21.10
N HIS A 337 -23.62 -15.23 -21.82
CA HIS A 337 -23.52 -15.22 -23.27
C HIS A 337 -22.30 -16.00 -23.77
N ALA A 338 -21.12 -15.80 -23.16
CA ALA A 338 -19.90 -16.53 -23.49
C ALA A 338 -20.04 -18.04 -23.25
N GLU A 339 -20.67 -18.44 -22.13
CA GLU A 339 -20.93 -19.84 -21.81
C GLU A 339 -21.87 -20.51 -22.83
N GLN A 340 -22.89 -19.79 -23.30
CA GLN A 340 -23.88 -20.33 -24.24
C GLN A 340 -23.40 -20.36 -25.68
N THR A 341 -22.59 -19.37 -26.09
CA THR A 341 -22.24 -19.14 -27.51
C THR A 341 -20.77 -19.39 -27.84
N GLY A 342 -19.90 -19.44 -26.83
CA GLY A 342 -18.45 -19.42 -27.01
C GLY A 342 -17.88 -18.05 -27.42
N HIS A 343 -18.72 -17.01 -27.52
CA HIS A 343 -18.26 -15.66 -27.87
C HIS A 343 -17.62 -14.97 -26.66
N VAL A 344 -16.36 -14.53 -26.80
CA VAL A 344 -15.59 -13.89 -25.72
C VAL A 344 -15.15 -12.47 -26.04
N ARG A 345 -15.63 -11.90 -27.15
CA ARG A 345 -15.31 -10.53 -27.58
C ARG A 345 -16.48 -9.61 -27.32
N PHE A 346 -16.31 -8.71 -26.35
CA PHE A 346 -17.31 -7.73 -25.93
C PHE A 346 -16.71 -6.33 -26.00
N GLY A 347 -17.46 -5.37 -26.53
CA GLY A 347 -17.12 -3.95 -26.51
C GLY A 347 -18.25 -3.12 -25.90
N GLU A 348 -17.95 -1.91 -25.45
CA GLU A 348 -18.98 -0.96 -25.00
C GLU A 348 -19.70 -0.33 -26.21
N TYR A 349 -20.89 0.22 -25.99
CA TYR A 349 -21.70 0.88 -27.03
C TYR A 349 -21.15 2.23 -27.50
#